data_AF-G8GE85-F1
#
_entry.id   AF-G8GE85-F1
#
_cell.length_a   1.000
_cell.length_b   1.000
_cell.length_c   1.000
_cell.angle_alpha   90.00
_cell.angle_beta   90.00
_cell.angle_gamma   90.00
#
_symmetry.space_group_name_H-M   'P 1'
#
loop_
_entity.id
_entity.type
_entity.pdbx_description
1 polymer ?
#
loop_
_entity_poly.entity_id
_entity_poly.type
_entity_poly.pdbx_seq_one_letter_code
_entity_poly.pdbx_strand_id
1 'polypeptide(L)'
;GYYITIPMFKPWPMKKLSNLIGLLWEADPNKSLWSLMAKAWSTIRDQIGKDQAPLDQFFRIICPHLKLPDPASYLEIHGWILAVNEEGDPIISRSADSEFASVGTGNTDMAISVEDIITYVQSLGYAHGFILDNKPSSTFLGQSVSSTLEKNISAISITQGTSKAAHARFLIRNKRRAKRQTVRNAGYRASLDQDILNAHQLDPAPVDENMPDCYS
;
A
#
# COMPACT_ATOMS: atom_id res chain seq x y z
N GLY A 1 15.08 7.57 3.12
CA GLY A 1 14.23 6.61 2.40
C GLY A 1 14.19 5.32 3.19
N TYR A 2 13.14 4.52 3.09
CA TYR A 2 13.00 3.32 3.90
C TYR A 2 14.05 2.24 3.54
N TYR A 3 14.21 1.91 2.26
CA TYR A 3 15.16 0.87 1.80
C TYR A 3 16.63 1.14 2.14
N ILE A 4 17.05 2.40 2.20
CA ILE A 4 18.44 2.74 2.54
C ILE A 4 18.77 2.48 4.01
N THR A 5 17.75 2.23 4.86
CA THR A 5 17.94 1.88 6.27
C THR A 5 18.15 0.39 6.50
N ILE A 6 18.01 -0.45 5.45
CA ILE A 6 18.27 -1.88 5.52
C ILE A 6 19.73 -2.09 5.96
N PRO A 7 19.98 -2.80 7.09
CA PRO A 7 21.32 -2.98 7.64
C PRO A 7 22.32 -3.58 6.64
N MET A 8 21.85 -4.51 5.81
CA MET A 8 22.67 -5.19 4.78
C MET A 8 23.18 -4.24 3.70
N PHE A 9 22.57 -3.08 3.53
CA PHE A 9 22.99 -2.07 2.57
C PHE A 9 23.98 -1.05 3.14
N LYS A 10 24.11 -0.92 4.46
CA LYS A 10 25.02 0.04 5.11
C LYS A 10 26.49 -0.06 4.66
N PRO A 11 27.07 -1.24 4.38
CA PRO A 11 28.46 -1.35 3.94
C PRO A 11 28.71 -0.83 2.52
N TRP A 12 27.66 -0.64 1.72
CA TRP A 12 27.79 -0.43 0.28
C TRP A 12 27.56 1.04 -0.11
N PRO A 13 28.33 1.58 -1.07
CA PRO A 13 28.12 2.93 -1.57
C PRO A 13 26.80 3.04 -2.34
N MET A 14 26.12 4.19 -2.21
CA MET A 14 24.82 4.46 -2.84
C MET A 14 24.80 4.19 -4.35
N LYS A 15 25.93 4.40 -5.05
CA LYS A 15 26.07 4.14 -6.49
C LYS A 15 25.81 2.67 -6.86
N LYS A 16 26.21 1.72 -6.00
CA LYS A 16 25.97 0.28 -6.22
C LYS A 16 24.56 -0.11 -5.78
N LEU A 17 24.03 0.55 -4.76
CA LEU A 17 22.71 0.27 -4.20
C LEU A 17 21.55 0.82 -5.03
N SER A 18 21.72 1.94 -5.76
CA SER A 18 20.61 2.59 -6.46
C SER A 18 19.86 1.66 -7.40
N ASN A 19 20.60 0.82 -8.14
CA ASN A 19 20.02 -0.15 -9.06
C ASN A 19 19.29 -1.27 -8.30
N LEU A 20 19.88 -1.78 -7.21
CA LEU A 20 19.28 -2.82 -6.37
C LEU A 20 17.99 -2.32 -5.68
N ILE A 21 18.00 -1.08 -5.17
CA ILE A 21 16.82 -0.45 -4.59
C ILE A 21 15.72 -0.27 -5.64
N GLY A 22 16.09 0.07 -6.88
CA GLY A 22 15.14 0.11 -8.00
C GLY A 22 14.47 -1.24 -8.25
N LEU A 23 15.24 -2.33 -8.23
CA LEU A 23 14.70 -3.69 -8.36
C LEU A 23 13.77 -4.08 -7.21
N LEU A 24 14.15 -3.78 -5.97
CA LEU A 24 13.28 -4.00 -4.80
C LEU A 24 11.98 -3.21 -4.93
N TRP A 25 12.07 -1.94 -5.33
CA TRP A 25 10.90 -1.11 -5.56
C TRP A 25 10.00 -1.67 -6.65
N GLU A 26 10.56 -2.20 -7.74
CA GLU A 26 9.78 -2.79 -8.83
C GLU A 26 9.01 -4.04 -8.44
N ALA A 27 9.59 -4.84 -7.54
CA ALA A 27 8.96 -6.04 -7.05
C ALA A 27 8.09 -5.84 -5.80
N ASP A 28 8.05 -4.65 -5.18
CA ASP A 28 7.32 -4.46 -3.93
C ASP A 28 5.79 -4.55 -4.13
N PRO A 29 5.09 -5.50 -3.47
CA PRO A 29 3.64 -5.59 -3.53
C PRO A 29 2.89 -4.39 -2.91
N ASN A 30 3.56 -3.63 -2.04
CA ASN A 30 3.00 -2.50 -1.29
C ASN A 30 3.20 -1.15 -1.98
N LYS A 31 3.54 -1.10 -3.29
CA LYS A 31 3.67 0.15 -4.07
C LYS A 31 2.51 1.13 -3.86
N SER A 32 1.27 0.62 -3.86
CA SER A 32 0.06 1.43 -3.65
C SER A 32 0.02 2.07 -2.26
N LEU A 33 0.45 1.34 -1.23
CA LEU A 33 0.56 1.82 0.14
C LEU A 33 1.65 2.90 0.26
N TRP A 34 2.81 2.69 -0.38
CA TRP A 34 3.86 3.70 -0.45
C TRP A 34 3.39 4.98 -1.13
N SER A 35 2.65 4.89 -2.24
CA SER A 35 2.04 6.04 -2.90
C SER A 35 1.04 6.75 -1.98
N LEU A 36 0.23 6.00 -1.24
CA LEU A 36 -0.75 6.55 -0.30
C LEU A 36 -0.07 7.31 0.85
N MET A 37 0.99 6.74 1.42
CA MET A 37 1.81 7.36 2.45
C MET A 37 2.51 8.62 1.94
N ALA A 38 3.09 8.56 0.75
CA ALA A 38 3.75 9.70 0.12
C ALA A 38 2.75 10.86 -0.12
N LYS A 39 1.53 10.53 -0.54
CA LYS A 39 0.43 11.49 -0.68
C LYS A 39 0.05 12.11 0.66
N ALA A 40 -0.18 11.29 1.69
CA ALA A 40 -0.52 11.77 3.03
C ALA A 40 0.55 12.71 3.60
N TRP A 41 1.83 12.33 3.50
CA TRP A 41 2.92 13.18 3.98
C TRP A 41 3.05 14.46 3.17
N SER A 42 2.93 14.39 1.84
CA SER A 42 2.98 15.60 0.98
C SER A 42 1.83 16.54 1.32
N THR A 43 0.61 16.04 1.49
CA THR A 43 -0.54 16.85 1.92
C THR A 43 -0.28 17.56 3.24
N ILE A 44 0.31 16.87 4.23
CA ILE A 44 0.69 17.49 5.50
C ILE A 44 1.76 18.57 5.29
N ARG A 45 2.88 18.19 4.67
CA ARG A 45 4.03 19.05 4.43
C ARG A 45 3.68 20.31 3.65
N ASP A 46 2.81 20.20 2.65
CA ASP A 46 2.45 21.31 1.78
C ASP A 46 1.65 22.38 2.53
N GLN A 47 0.97 22.02 3.63
CA GLN A 47 0.28 22.99 4.49
C GLN A 47 1.16 23.59 5.58
N ILE A 48 1.96 22.76 6.29
CA ILE A 48 2.70 23.22 7.48
C ILE A 48 4.19 23.48 7.24
N GLY A 49 4.68 23.18 6.03
CA GLY A 49 6.08 23.29 5.66
C GLY A 49 6.93 22.08 6.05
N LYS A 50 8.12 21.99 5.45
CA LYS A 50 9.09 20.88 5.64
C LYS A 50 9.59 20.78 7.08
N ASP A 51 9.80 21.90 7.75
CA ASP A 51 10.39 21.94 9.10
C ASP A 51 9.44 21.40 10.17
N GLN A 52 8.13 21.49 9.92
CA GLN A 52 7.07 21.00 10.81
C GLN A 52 6.56 19.60 10.42
N ALA A 53 7.07 19.03 9.32
CA ALA A 53 6.69 17.72 8.80
C ALA A 53 7.92 16.79 8.60
N PRO A 54 8.66 16.45 9.67
CA PRO A 54 9.84 15.59 9.57
C PRO A 54 9.48 14.19 9.06
N LEU A 55 9.98 13.86 7.87
CA LEU A 55 9.71 12.58 7.18
C LEU A 55 10.12 11.36 8.01
N ASP A 56 11.21 11.44 8.75
CA ASP A 56 11.69 10.36 9.62
C ASP A 56 10.68 10.04 10.73
N GLN A 57 10.14 11.06 11.40
CA GLN A 57 9.12 10.88 12.42
C GLN A 57 7.83 10.32 11.84
N PHE A 58 7.44 10.75 10.63
CA PHE A 58 6.28 10.20 9.93
C PHE A 58 6.42 8.68 9.72
N PHE A 59 7.55 8.23 9.15
CA PHE A 59 7.80 6.79 8.94
C PHE A 59 7.85 6.01 10.25
N ARG A 60 8.50 6.54 11.29
CA ARG A 60 8.56 5.90 12.62
C ARG A 60 7.18 5.66 13.23
N ILE A 61 6.21 6.53 12.95
CA ILE A 61 4.85 6.41 13.46
C ILE A 61 4.01 5.45 12.59
N ILE A 62 4.06 5.61 11.27
CA ILE A 62 3.12 4.94 10.38
C ILE A 62 3.56 3.52 9.98
N CYS A 63 4.86 3.25 9.87
CA CYS A 63 5.34 1.92 9.48
C CYS A 63 4.89 0.81 10.45
N PRO A 64 5.02 0.97 11.78
CA PRO A 64 4.51 -0.02 12.73
C PRO A 64 2.98 -0.18 12.67
N HIS A 65 2.25 0.92 12.43
CA HIS A 65 0.78 0.89 12.33
C HIS A 65 0.29 0.06 11.14
N LEU A 66 0.97 0.19 10.01
CA LEU A 66 0.67 -0.55 8.78
C LEU A 66 1.22 -1.98 8.77
N LYS A 67 1.91 -2.38 9.86
CA LYS A 67 2.67 -3.63 9.97
C LYS A 67 3.65 -3.81 8.80
N LEU A 68 4.22 -2.70 8.32
CA LEU A 68 5.30 -2.82 7.36
C LEU A 68 6.46 -3.55 8.03
N PRO A 69 7.13 -4.47 7.31
CA PRO A 69 8.26 -5.20 7.86
C PRO A 69 9.34 -4.23 8.36
N ASP A 70 10.17 -4.69 9.28
CA ASP A 70 11.35 -3.91 9.66
C ASP A 70 12.38 -3.94 8.50
N PRO A 71 13.14 -2.86 8.23
CA PRO A 71 14.20 -2.88 7.23
C PRO A 71 15.18 -4.04 7.40
N ALA A 72 15.44 -4.51 8.63
CA ALA A 72 16.29 -5.68 8.87
C ALA A 72 15.70 -6.98 8.33
N SER A 73 14.38 -7.14 8.41
CA SER A 73 13.66 -8.35 7.98
C SER A 73 13.03 -8.24 6.59
N TYR A 74 13.09 -7.06 5.95
CA TYR A 74 12.45 -6.81 4.66
C TYR A 74 12.91 -7.81 3.59
N LEU A 75 14.23 -8.00 3.44
CA LEU A 75 14.78 -8.90 2.43
C LEU A 75 14.31 -10.34 2.67
N GLU A 76 14.41 -10.82 3.91
CA GLU A 76 14.01 -12.17 4.29
C GLU A 76 12.52 -12.43 4.03
N ILE A 77 11.64 -11.54 4.50
CA ILE A 77 10.19 -11.68 4.35
C ILE A 77 9.77 -11.69 2.87
N HIS A 78 10.45 -10.90 2.05
CA HIS A 78 10.18 -10.83 0.61
C HIS A 78 11.00 -11.83 -0.22
N GLY A 79 11.74 -12.74 0.43
CA GLY A 79 12.50 -13.79 -0.24
C GLY A 79 13.72 -13.30 -1.02
N TRP A 80 14.23 -12.11 -0.72
CA TRP A 80 15.44 -11.55 -1.31
C TRP A 80 16.69 -12.03 -0.61
N ILE A 81 17.67 -12.43 -1.40
CA ILE A 81 19.02 -12.78 -0.95
C ILE A 81 19.96 -11.70 -1.49
N LEU A 82 20.75 -11.09 -0.59
CA LEU A 82 21.87 -10.23 -0.96
C LEU A 82 23.13 -11.09 -1.00
N ALA A 83 23.75 -11.19 -2.16
CA ALA A 83 25.04 -11.84 -2.37
C ALA A 83 26.07 -10.84 -2.90
N VAL A 84 27.33 -11.25 -2.96
CA VAL A 84 28.42 -10.49 -3.57
C VAL A 84 28.86 -11.25 -4.81
N ASN A 85 28.98 -10.58 -5.95
CA ASN A 85 29.47 -11.18 -7.18
C ASN A 85 31.01 -11.33 -7.17
N GLU A 86 31.55 -11.95 -8.22
CA GLU A 86 32.99 -12.16 -8.42
C GLU A 86 33.77 -10.83 -8.44
N GLU A 87 33.13 -9.74 -8.85
CA GLU A 87 33.71 -8.39 -8.90
C GLU A 87 33.67 -7.65 -7.54
N GLY A 88 33.11 -8.24 -6.49
CA GLY A 88 32.99 -7.62 -5.17
C GLY A 88 31.86 -6.59 -5.05
N ASP A 89 30.89 -6.62 -5.96
CA ASP A 89 29.66 -5.82 -5.98
C ASP A 89 28.46 -6.56 -5.37
N PRO A 90 27.55 -5.84 -4.70
CA PRO A 90 26.34 -6.43 -4.17
C PRO A 90 25.36 -6.76 -5.30
N ILE A 91 24.78 -7.96 -5.24
CA ILE A 91 23.71 -8.43 -6.13
C ILE A 91 22.53 -8.93 -5.31
N ILE A 92 21.31 -8.69 -5.78
CA ILE A 92 20.10 -9.26 -5.17
C ILE A 92 19.50 -10.31 -6.08
N SER A 93 19.08 -11.44 -5.51
CA SER A 93 18.34 -12.48 -6.21
C SER A 93 17.13 -12.89 -5.37
N ARG A 94 16.08 -13.36 -6.05
CA ARG A 94 14.89 -13.88 -5.38
C ARG A 94 15.07 -15.39 -5.19
N SER A 95 14.91 -15.86 -3.97
CA SER A 95 14.96 -17.28 -3.64
C SER A 95 13.84 -18.03 -4.38
N ALA A 96 14.21 -19.12 -5.05
CA ALA A 96 13.28 -19.96 -5.82
C ALA A 96 12.26 -20.67 -4.92
N ASP A 97 12.63 -20.87 -3.64
CA ASP A 97 11.84 -21.58 -2.63
C ASP A 97 10.82 -20.66 -1.92
N SER A 98 10.74 -19.39 -2.32
CA SER A 98 9.93 -18.39 -1.61
C SER A 98 8.48 -18.39 -2.09
N GLU A 99 7.68 -19.26 -1.47
CA GLU A 99 6.22 -19.17 -1.45
C GLU A 99 5.70 -17.84 -0.84
N PHE A 100 6.59 -17.06 -0.22
CA PHE A 100 6.29 -15.79 0.45
C PHE A 100 6.10 -14.60 -0.50
N ALA A 101 6.42 -14.75 -1.78
CA ALA A 101 6.33 -13.65 -2.74
C ALA A 101 4.90 -13.14 -3.03
N SER A 102 3.86 -13.85 -2.57
CA SER A 102 2.46 -13.44 -2.72
C SER A 102 1.86 -12.81 -1.45
N VAL A 103 2.55 -12.85 -0.32
CA VAL A 103 2.00 -12.31 0.93
C VAL A 103 2.37 -10.84 1.00
N GLY A 104 1.44 -9.96 0.61
CA GLY A 104 1.54 -8.54 0.91
C GLY A 104 1.74 -8.39 2.43
N THR A 105 2.93 -7.94 2.83
CA THR A 105 3.35 -7.90 4.24
C THR A 105 2.61 -6.83 5.05
N GLY A 106 2.02 -5.82 4.39
CA GLY A 106 1.04 -4.93 5.02
C GLY A 106 -0.33 -5.61 5.03
N ASN A 107 -1.18 -5.37 6.04
CA ASN A 107 -2.58 -5.82 6.03
C ASN A 107 -3.30 -5.32 4.76
N THR A 108 -3.24 -6.06 3.64
CA THR A 108 -3.86 -5.73 2.34
C THR A 108 -5.38 -5.76 2.43
N ASP A 109 -5.92 -6.37 3.49
CA ASP A 109 -7.34 -6.43 3.80
C ASP A 109 -7.89 -5.12 4.41
N MET A 110 -7.00 -4.17 4.75
CA MET A 110 -7.36 -2.89 5.34
C MET A 110 -7.43 -1.82 4.24
N ALA A 111 -8.64 -1.50 3.79
CA ALA A 111 -8.94 -0.39 2.87
C ALA A 111 -8.72 0.99 3.54
N ILE A 112 -7.45 1.32 3.78
CA ILE A 112 -6.98 2.56 4.38
C ILE A 112 -6.95 3.70 3.34
N SER A 113 -7.35 4.91 3.72
CA SER A 113 -7.18 6.11 2.87
C SER A 113 -6.14 7.10 3.40
N VAL A 114 -5.86 8.11 2.59
CA VAL A 114 -4.97 9.22 2.94
C VAL A 114 -5.43 9.90 4.23
N GLU A 115 -6.72 10.17 4.36
CA GLU A 115 -7.31 10.85 5.52
C GLU A 115 -7.14 10.01 6.80
N ASP A 116 -7.21 8.69 6.68
CA ASP A 116 -7.01 7.79 7.81
C ASP A 116 -5.55 7.82 8.29
N ILE A 117 -4.59 7.80 7.36
CA ILE A 117 -3.16 7.95 7.67
C ILE A 117 -2.90 9.29 8.39
N ILE A 118 -3.43 10.38 7.83
CA ILE A 118 -3.27 11.73 8.40
C ILE A 118 -3.87 11.79 9.80
N THR A 119 -5.12 11.32 9.97
CA THR A 119 -5.80 11.33 11.28
C THR A 119 -5.03 10.53 12.32
N TYR A 120 -4.48 9.37 11.92
CA TYR A 120 -3.69 8.52 12.81
C TYR A 120 -2.41 9.22 13.28
N VAL A 121 -1.59 9.73 12.35
CA VAL A 121 -0.34 10.39 12.73
C VAL A 121 -0.58 11.64 13.57
N GLN A 122 -1.65 12.38 13.28
CA GLN A 122 -2.06 13.54 14.08
C GLN A 122 -2.49 13.17 15.50
N SER A 123 -3.19 12.05 15.67
CA SER A 123 -3.59 11.59 17.00
C SER A 123 -2.40 11.25 17.92
N LEU A 124 -1.23 11.02 17.33
CA LEU A 124 0.04 10.77 18.02
C LEU A 124 0.90 12.03 18.16
N GLY A 125 0.35 13.21 17.84
CA GLY A 125 1.04 14.50 17.97
C GLY A 125 1.99 14.82 16.83
N TYR A 126 1.91 14.12 15.69
CA TYR A 126 2.60 14.56 14.47
C TYR A 126 1.82 15.72 13.83
N ALA A 127 2.51 16.74 13.32
CA ALA A 127 1.88 17.80 12.53
C ALA A 127 0.70 18.51 13.24
N HIS A 128 0.91 19.02 14.47
CA HIS A 128 -0.11 19.71 15.27
C HIS A 128 -0.76 20.92 14.57
N GLY A 129 -0.06 21.58 13.64
CA GLY A 129 -0.58 22.71 12.88
C GLY A 129 -1.38 22.34 11.63
N PHE A 130 -1.44 21.06 11.25
CA PHE A 130 -2.16 20.63 10.05
C PHE A 130 -3.67 20.60 10.30
N ILE A 131 -4.44 21.18 9.38
CA ILE A 131 -5.89 21.12 9.42
C ILE A 131 -6.35 20.27 8.24
N LEU A 132 -6.95 19.11 8.56
CA LEU A 132 -7.56 18.28 7.52
C LEU A 132 -8.79 19.00 7.00
N ASP A 133 -8.63 19.73 5.90
CA ASP A 133 -9.75 20.26 5.13
C ASP A 133 -10.55 19.07 4.60
N ASN A 134 -11.62 18.72 5.31
CA ASN A 134 -12.60 17.73 4.87
C ASN A 134 -13.47 18.30 3.74
N LYS A 135 -12.88 19.06 2.81
CA LYS A 135 -13.56 19.53 1.62
C LYS A 135 -13.79 18.27 0.78
N PRO A 136 -15.03 17.72 0.71
CA PRO A 136 -15.27 16.59 -0.14
C PRO A 136 -14.86 17.01 -1.55
N SER A 137 -14.07 16.21 -2.25
CA SER A 137 -13.87 16.40 -3.68
C SER A 137 -15.25 16.56 -4.29
N SER A 138 -15.51 17.77 -4.81
CA SER A 138 -16.80 18.17 -5.33
C SER A 138 -17.06 17.40 -6.63
N THR A 139 -17.54 16.17 -6.50
CA THR A 139 -18.08 15.39 -7.62
C THR A 139 -19.37 14.67 -7.24
N PHE A 140 -20.01 15.09 -6.14
CA PHE A 140 -21.36 14.67 -5.84
C PHE A 140 -22.17 15.86 -5.33
N LEU A 141 -22.97 16.44 -6.23
CA LEU A 141 -23.99 17.42 -5.91
C LEU A 141 -25.10 16.69 -5.13
N GLY A 142 -25.04 16.76 -3.82
CA GLY A 142 -26.10 16.37 -2.91
C GLY A 142 -26.01 17.27 -1.69
N GLN A 143 -26.82 18.32 -1.67
CA GLN A 143 -26.92 19.28 -0.57
C GLN A 143 -27.14 18.56 0.76
N SER A 144 -26.35 18.90 1.77
CA SER A 144 -26.80 18.81 3.17
C SER A 144 -26.20 19.95 3.96
N VAL A 145 -27.10 20.69 4.60
CA VAL A 145 -26.92 21.97 5.26
C VAL A 145 -26.44 21.77 6.72
N SER A 146 -25.50 22.63 7.12
CA SER A 146 -25.14 23.10 8.47
C SER A 146 -24.65 22.12 9.54
N SER A 147 -23.47 22.43 10.11
CA SER A 147 -23.29 22.47 11.57
C SER A 147 -22.12 23.39 11.93
N THR A 148 -22.44 24.27 12.86
CA THR A 148 -21.78 25.49 13.32
C THR A 148 -20.43 25.27 13.99
N LEU A 149 -19.55 26.25 13.80
CA LEU A 149 -18.35 26.56 14.57
C LEU A 149 -18.66 26.65 16.07
N GLU A 150 -17.93 25.93 16.92
CA GLU A 150 -17.68 26.39 18.29
C GLU A 150 -16.35 25.86 18.83
N LYS A 151 -15.57 26.82 19.35
CA LYS A 151 -14.20 26.74 19.81
C LYS A 151 -14.27 26.83 21.34
N ASN A 152 -13.78 25.85 22.10
CA ASN A 152 -13.36 26.07 23.48
C ASN A 152 -12.36 25.01 23.95
N ILE A 153 -11.24 25.50 24.48
CA ILE A 153 -10.13 24.75 25.03
C ILE A 153 -10.44 24.48 26.51
N SER A 154 -10.31 23.22 26.93
CA SER A 154 -9.89 22.87 28.29
C SER A 154 -9.12 21.55 28.23
N ALA A 155 -7.86 21.64 28.61
CA ALA A 155 -6.86 20.60 28.54
C ALA A 155 -6.95 19.65 29.74
N ILE A 156 -6.37 18.45 29.55
CA ILE A 156 -5.94 17.50 30.59
C ILE A 156 -7.06 16.58 31.13
N SER A 157 -7.55 15.68 30.27
CA SER A 157 -8.02 14.31 30.62
C SER A 157 -8.43 13.45 29.40
N ILE A 158 -8.29 13.96 28.17
CA ILE A 158 -9.01 13.42 26.99
C ILE A 158 -8.19 12.42 26.15
N THR A 159 -6.88 12.30 26.36
CA THR A 159 -5.95 11.60 25.44
C THR A 159 -6.20 10.10 25.25
N GLN A 160 -6.85 9.41 26.19
CA GLN A 160 -7.20 7.98 26.02
C GLN A 160 -8.60 7.71 25.46
N GLY A 161 -9.55 8.64 25.64
CA GLY A 161 -10.94 8.46 25.21
C GLY A 161 -11.15 8.80 23.73
N THR A 162 -10.48 9.84 23.23
CA THR A 162 -10.60 10.27 21.83
C THR A 162 -9.88 9.35 20.87
N SER A 163 -8.75 8.76 21.28
CA SER A 163 -7.99 7.79 20.47
C SER A 163 -8.79 6.50 20.25
N LYS A 164 -9.43 5.95 21.30
CA LYS A 164 -10.34 4.80 21.16
C LYS A 164 -11.54 5.09 20.26
N ALA A 165 -12.18 6.26 20.43
CA ALA A 165 -13.33 6.63 19.61
C ALA A 165 -12.95 6.91 18.14
N ALA A 166 -11.82 7.58 17.89
CA ALA A 166 -11.29 7.79 16.55
C ALA A 166 -10.90 6.45 15.89
N HIS A 167 -10.27 5.56 16.66
CA HIS A 167 -9.89 4.24 16.20
C HIS A 167 -11.11 3.36 15.87
N ALA A 168 -12.16 3.40 16.70
CA ALA A 168 -13.42 2.70 16.42
C ALA A 168 -14.09 3.24 15.14
N ARG A 169 -14.14 4.57 14.96
CA ARG A 169 -14.66 5.20 13.74
C ARG A 169 -13.84 4.82 12.50
N PHE A 170 -12.52 4.75 12.62
CA PHE A 170 -11.62 4.27 11.58
C PHE A 170 -11.93 2.81 11.18
N LEU A 171 -12.03 1.90 12.16
CA LEU A 171 -12.34 0.49 11.90
C LEU A 171 -13.68 0.32 11.18
N ILE A 172 -14.70 1.09 11.58
CA ILE A 172 -16.03 1.07 10.93
C ILE A 172 -15.96 1.56 9.49
N ARG A 173 -15.27 2.68 9.22
CA ARG A 173 -15.11 3.21 7.85
C ARG A 173 -14.35 2.22 6.96
N ASN A 174 -13.27 1.66 7.49
CA ASN A 174 -12.44 0.71 6.78
C ASN A 174 -13.24 -0.55 6.42
N LYS A 175 -13.97 -1.13 7.38
CA LYS A 175 -14.87 -2.26 7.14
C LYS A 175 -15.89 -1.99 6.03
N ARG A 176 -16.47 -0.77 5.98
CA ARG A 176 -17.40 -0.37 4.91
C ARG A 176 -16.72 -0.28 3.54
N ARG A 177 -15.49 0.23 3.47
CA ARG A 177 -14.71 0.31 2.23
C ARG A 177 -14.23 -1.07 1.77
N ALA A 178 -13.74 -1.90 2.67
CA ALA A 178 -13.36 -3.29 2.39
C ALA A 178 -14.55 -4.05 1.78
N LYS A 179 -15.75 -3.96 2.38
CA LYS A 179 -16.97 -4.56 1.82
C LYS A 179 -17.26 -4.08 0.39
N ARG A 180 -17.10 -2.79 0.09
CA ARG A 180 -17.28 -2.25 -1.27
C ARG A 180 -16.24 -2.81 -2.25
N GLN A 181 -14.99 -2.97 -1.81
CA GLN A 181 -13.93 -3.54 -2.62
C GLN A 181 -14.17 -5.03 -2.89
N THR A 182 -14.63 -5.80 -1.91
CA THR A 182 -15.01 -7.21 -2.09
C THR A 182 -16.13 -7.36 -3.13
N VAL A 183 -17.17 -6.52 -3.05
CA VAL A 183 -18.27 -6.52 -4.03
C VAL A 183 -17.76 -6.20 -5.44
N ARG A 184 -16.87 -5.21 -5.57
CA ARG A 184 -16.27 -4.85 -6.87
C ARG A 184 -15.43 -6.00 -7.44
N ASN A 185 -14.58 -6.62 -6.62
CA ASN A 185 -13.74 -7.73 -7.04
C ASN A 185 -14.59 -8.96 -7.43
N ALA A 186 -15.69 -9.23 -6.72
CA ALA A 186 -16.63 -10.29 -7.08
C ALA A 186 -17.29 -10.03 -8.45
N GLY A 187 -17.65 -8.78 -8.75
CA GLY A 187 -18.17 -8.39 -10.06
C GLY A 187 -17.16 -8.61 -11.19
N TYR A 188 -15.89 -8.23 -10.98
CA TYR A 188 -14.83 -8.50 -11.95
C TYR A 188 -14.60 -10.00 -12.16
N ARG A 189 -14.61 -10.82 -11.10
CA ARG A 189 -14.50 -12.28 -11.22
C ARG A 189 -15.64 -12.88 -12.03
N ALA A 190 -16.89 -12.48 -11.77
CA ALA A 190 -18.03 -12.98 -12.52
C ALA A 190 -17.96 -12.62 -14.02
N SER A 191 -17.45 -11.43 -14.35
CA SER A 191 -17.21 -11.04 -15.75
C SER A 191 -16.13 -11.91 -16.39
N LEU A 192 -15.04 -12.18 -15.68
CA LEU A 192 -13.91 -12.99 -16.18
C LEU A 192 -14.33 -14.45 -16.39
N ASP A 193 -15.09 -15.01 -15.44
CA ASP A 193 -15.66 -16.37 -15.55
C ASP A 193 -16.60 -16.47 -16.77
N GLN A 194 -17.37 -15.42 -17.08
CA GLN A 194 -18.23 -15.37 -18.26
C GLN A 194 -17.41 -15.29 -19.56
N ASP A 195 -16.35 -14.49 -19.60
CA ASP A 195 -15.46 -14.39 -20.78
C ASP A 195 -14.76 -15.74 -21.06
N ILE A 196 -14.34 -16.46 -20.01
CA ILE A 196 -13.79 -17.81 -20.13
C ILE A 196 -14.82 -18.79 -20.72
N LEU A 197 -16.06 -18.77 -20.22
CA LEU A 197 -17.14 -19.62 -20.75
C LEU A 197 -17.44 -19.32 -22.23
N ASN A 198 -17.43 -18.05 -22.61
CA ASN A 198 -17.67 -17.64 -24.00
C ASN A 198 -16.54 -18.07 -24.93
N ALA A 199 -15.27 -18.05 -24.48
CA ALA A 199 -14.12 -18.49 -25.27
C ALA A 199 -14.18 -20.00 -25.59
N HIS A 200 -14.65 -20.83 -24.65
CA HIS A 200 -14.78 -22.27 -24.85
C HIS A 200 -15.95 -22.69 -25.78
N GLN A 201 -16.88 -21.78 -26.08
CA GLN A 201 -17.97 -22.06 -27.02
C GLN A 201 -17.59 -21.81 -28.49
N LEU A 202 -16.43 -21.21 -28.77
CA LEU A 202 -16.01 -20.81 -30.12
C LEU A 202 -15.11 -21.83 -30.85
N ASP A 203 -14.81 -23.00 -30.25
CA ASP A 203 -14.10 -24.10 -30.95
C ASP A 203 -15.09 -25.17 -31.44
N PRO A 204 -15.57 -25.14 -32.69
CA PRO A 204 -16.12 -26.33 -33.32
C PRO A 204 -14.96 -27.26 -33.69
N ALA A 205 -15.02 -28.49 -33.19
CA ALA A 205 -14.06 -29.55 -33.48
C ALA A 205 -13.81 -29.70 -35.00
N PRO A 206 -12.57 -29.94 -35.44
CA PRO A 206 -12.30 -30.28 -36.82
C PRO A 206 -12.91 -31.65 -37.10
N VAL A 207 -13.83 -31.70 -38.06
CA VAL A 207 -14.36 -32.94 -38.61
C VAL A 207 -13.19 -33.69 -39.26
N ASP A 208 -12.82 -34.80 -38.64
CA ASP A 208 -11.85 -35.77 -39.14
C ASP A 208 -12.44 -36.50 -40.36
N GLU A 209 -12.04 -36.11 -41.57
CA GLU A 209 -12.19 -36.95 -42.76
C GLU A 209 -10.83 -37.57 -43.12
N ASN A 210 -10.57 -38.70 -42.48
CA ASN A 210 -9.66 -39.75 -42.94
C ASN A 210 -10.07 -40.21 -44.36
N MET A 211 -9.14 -40.31 -45.29
CA MET A 211 -8.50 -41.59 -45.67
C MET A 211 -7.63 -41.43 -46.95
N PRO A 212 -6.45 -42.08 -47.03
CA PRO A 212 -5.54 -42.00 -48.16
C PRO A 212 -5.73 -43.15 -49.16
N ASP A 213 -5.42 -42.90 -50.43
CA ASP A 213 -5.13 -43.92 -51.46
C ASP A 213 -4.42 -43.21 -52.62
N CYS A 214 -3.59 -43.81 -53.47
CA CYS A 214 -2.65 -44.93 -53.44
C CYS A 214 -1.90 -44.77 -54.78
N TYR A 215 -0.58 -44.94 -54.78
CA TYR A 215 0.33 -45.24 -55.91
C TYR A 215 -0.15 -45.07 -57.37
N SER A 216 0.52 -44.21 -58.15
CA SER A 216 1.52 -44.59 -59.18
C SER A 216 2.16 -43.37 -59.83
#